data_AF-A0A3D5WCM0-F1
#
_entry.id   AF-A0A3D5WCM0-F1
#
_cell.length_a   1.000
_cell.length_b   1.000
_cell.length_c   1.000
_cell.angle_alpha   90.00
_cell.angle_beta   90.00
_cell.angle_gamma   90.00
#
_symmetry.space_group_name_H-M   'P 1'
#
loop_
_entity.id
_entity.type
_entity.pdbx_description
1 polymer ?
#
loop_
_entity_poly.entity_id
_entity_poly.type
_entity_poly.pdbx_seq_one_letter_code
_entity_poly.pdbx_strand_id
1 'polypeptide(L)'
;MKKSDAQHIINELREKINYHNYRYYVLDDPEISDAEFDKLMRQLENLEKESPELTTPDSPTQRVGAPPLNEFMPVKHSLPMLSLTNAMDEEEVKGFDQRIKKLLNTTGDIDYIAEPKVDGVAVELVYEQGGLTVGSTRGDGVVGEGVT
;
A
#
# COMPACT_ATOMS: atom_id res chain seq x y z
N MET A 1 -3.91 -29.30 -29.99
CA MET A 1 -2.58 -28.68 -30.27
C MET A 1 -1.50 -29.73 -30.08
N LYS A 2 -0.39 -29.70 -30.84
CA LYS A 2 0.78 -30.53 -30.45
C LYS A 2 1.32 -29.96 -29.14
N LYS A 3 1.75 -30.82 -28.22
CA LYS A 3 2.24 -30.42 -26.89
C LYS A 3 3.35 -29.36 -26.94
N SER A 4 4.23 -29.46 -27.94
CA SER A 4 5.29 -28.47 -28.22
C SER A 4 4.74 -27.08 -28.55
N ASP A 5 3.62 -27.00 -29.28
CA ASP A 5 3.01 -25.74 -29.69
C ASP A 5 2.31 -25.07 -28.48
N ALA A 6 1.70 -25.88 -27.61
CA ALA A 6 1.08 -25.41 -26.37
C ALA A 6 2.08 -24.82 -25.38
N GLN A 7 3.20 -25.51 -25.17
CA GLN A 7 4.25 -25.00 -24.29
C GLN A 7 4.82 -23.67 -24.79
N HIS A 8 5.01 -23.53 -26.10
CA HIS A 8 5.54 -22.31 -26.68
C HIS A 8 4.59 -21.12 -26.47
N ILE A 9 3.31 -21.30 -26.79
CA ILE A 9 2.28 -20.26 -26.62
C ILE A 9 2.10 -19.88 -25.15
N ILE A 10 2.11 -20.86 -24.23
CA ILE A 10 2.04 -20.61 -22.79
C ILE A 10 3.21 -19.76 -22.32
N ASN A 11 4.43 -20.06 -22.78
CA ASN A 11 5.61 -19.27 -22.41
C ASN A 11 5.54 -17.84 -22.95
N GLU A 12 5.13 -17.64 -24.20
CA GLU A 12 4.95 -16.30 -24.77
C GLU A 12 3.91 -15.48 -23.99
N LEU A 13 2.78 -16.10 -23.61
CA LEU A 13 1.76 -15.44 -22.79
C LEU A 13 2.29 -15.07 -21.41
N ARG A 14 3.04 -15.97 -20.75
CA ARG A 14 3.67 -15.70 -19.46
C ARG A 14 4.63 -14.52 -19.53
N GLU A 15 5.51 -14.49 -20.54
CA GLU A 15 6.44 -13.38 -20.74
C GLU A 15 5.71 -12.06 -20.96
N LYS A 16 4.69 -12.07 -21.83
CA LYS A 16 3.89 -10.88 -22.14
C LYS A 16 3.13 -10.36 -20.91
N ILE A 17 2.50 -11.24 -20.14
CA ILE A 17 1.78 -10.88 -18.93
C ILE A 17 2.74 -10.34 -17.88
N ASN A 18 3.89 -10.98 -17.67
CA ASN A 18 4.91 -10.50 -16.73
C ASN A 18 5.47 -9.12 -17.13
N TYR A 19 5.67 -8.90 -18.43
CA TYR A 19 6.06 -7.60 -18.96
C TYR A 19 5.01 -6.52 -18.65
N HIS A 20 3.73 -6.78 -18.89
CA HIS A 20 2.67 -5.83 -18.58
C HIS A 20 2.46 -5.64 -17.07
N ASN A 21 2.62 -6.69 -16.26
CA ASN A 21 2.67 -6.59 -14.80
C ASN A 21 3.80 -5.66 -14.33
N TYR A 22 5.00 -5.81 -14.91
CA TYR A 22 6.12 -4.92 -14.59
C TYR A 22 5.81 -3.47 -14.98
N ARG A 23 5.25 -3.25 -16.17
CA ARG A 23 4.83 -1.91 -16.62
C ARG A 23 3.77 -1.27 -15.71
N TYR A 24 2.78 -2.06 -15.30
CA TYR A 24 1.70 -1.60 -14.44
C TYR A 24 2.18 -1.37 -12.99
N TYR A 25 2.81 -2.36 -12.36
CA TYR A 25 3.13 -2.32 -10.93
C TYR A 25 4.47 -1.67 -10.60
N VAL A 26 5.42 -1.60 -11.53
CA VAL A 26 6.78 -1.08 -11.25
C VAL A 26 7.05 0.23 -11.97
N LEU A 27 6.60 0.36 -13.23
CA LEU A 27 6.88 1.56 -14.03
C LEU A 27 5.75 2.60 -14.00
N ASP A 28 4.57 2.25 -13.47
CA ASP A 28 3.35 3.07 -13.51
C ASP A 28 3.04 3.63 -14.91
N ASP A 29 3.37 2.85 -15.95
CA ASP A 29 3.24 3.22 -17.36
C ASP A 29 2.63 2.06 -18.16
N PRO A 30 1.32 1.78 -17.95
CA PRO A 30 0.64 0.67 -18.60
C PRO A 30 0.45 0.92 -20.10
N GLU A 31 0.92 -0.04 -20.92
CA GLU A 31 0.77 0.04 -22.39
C GLU A 31 -0.54 -0.53 -22.91
N ILE A 32 -1.27 -1.27 -22.07
CA ILE A 32 -2.54 -1.92 -22.44
C ILE A 32 -3.58 -1.63 -21.38
N SER A 33 -4.85 -1.64 -21.81
CA SER A 33 -5.99 -1.50 -20.90
C SER A 33 -6.20 -2.74 -20.05
N ASP A 34 -6.89 -2.58 -18.92
CA ASP A 34 -7.29 -3.70 -18.04
C ASP A 34 -8.06 -4.79 -18.80
N ALA A 35 -8.92 -4.40 -19.75
CA ALA A 35 -9.68 -5.34 -20.56
C ALA A 35 -8.79 -6.18 -21.50
N GLU A 36 -7.71 -5.60 -22.02
CA GLU A 36 -6.73 -6.31 -22.83
C GLU A 36 -5.86 -7.23 -21.98
N PHE A 37 -5.47 -6.77 -20.79
CA PHE A 37 -4.72 -7.59 -19.81
C PHE A 37 -5.55 -8.80 -19.35
N ASP A 38 -6.81 -8.59 -18.97
CA ASP A 38 -7.74 -9.64 -18.58
C ASP A 38 -7.91 -10.70 -19.68
N LYS A 39 -7.91 -10.26 -20.95
CA LYS A 39 -7.98 -11.18 -22.09
C LYS A 39 -6.74 -12.07 -22.17
N LEU A 40 -5.54 -11.52 -21.95
CA LEU A 40 -4.30 -12.29 -21.91
C LEU A 40 -4.30 -13.28 -20.75
N MET A 41 -4.71 -12.84 -19.56
CA MET A 41 -4.81 -13.70 -18.37
C MET A 41 -5.77 -14.87 -18.59
N ARG A 42 -6.98 -14.60 -19.08
CA ARG A 42 -7.96 -15.66 -19.39
C ARG A 42 -7.47 -16.63 -20.45
N GLN A 43 -6.71 -16.15 -21.44
CA GLN A 43 -6.09 -17.02 -22.44
C GLN A 43 -5.08 -17.97 -21.80
N LEU A 44 -4.21 -17.46 -20.93
CA LEU A 44 -3.23 -18.27 -20.22
C LEU A 44 -3.92 -19.29 -19.29
N GLU A 45 -4.92 -18.86 -18.52
CA GLU A 45 -5.70 -19.74 -17.63
C GLU A 45 -6.35 -20.91 -18.38
N ASN A 46 -6.96 -20.64 -19.55
CA ASN A 46 -7.60 -21.67 -20.36
C ASN A 46 -6.58 -22.68 -20.88
N LEU A 47 -5.42 -22.22 -21.36
CA LEU A 47 -4.37 -23.09 -21.87
C LEU A 47 -3.75 -23.95 -20.78
N GLU A 48 -3.53 -23.40 -19.59
CA GLU A 48 -3.03 -24.15 -18.44
C GLU A 48 -4.05 -25.15 -17.91
N LYS A 49 -5.35 -24.84 -18.01
CA LYS A 49 -6.42 -25.79 -17.69
C LYS A 49 -6.50 -26.95 -18.69
N GLU A 50 -6.27 -26.67 -19.97
CA GLU A 50 -6.23 -27.68 -21.03
C GLU A 50 -4.95 -28.53 -21.02
N SER A 51 -3.86 -28.01 -20.44
CA SER A 51 -2.57 -28.68 -20.31
C SER A 51 -2.00 -28.55 -18.89
N PRO A 52 -2.61 -29.20 -17.88
CA PRO A 52 -2.23 -29.04 -16.48
C PRO A 52 -0.77 -29.39 -16.18
N GLU A 53 -0.14 -30.25 -17.00
CA GLU A 53 1.27 -30.60 -16.83
C GLU A 53 2.24 -29.49 -17.24
N LEU A 54 1.76 -28.43 -17.89
CA LEU A 54 2.56 -27.25 -18.29
C LEU A 54 2.37 -26.09 -17.30
N THR A 55 1.46 -26.20 -16.33
CA THR A 55 1.27 -25.23 -15.26
C THR A 55 2.44 -25.27 -14.30
N THR A 56 3.05 -24.11 -14.05
CA THR A 56 4.20 -23.97 -13.15
C THR A 56 3.86 -23.06 -11.96
N PRO A 57 4.44 -23.28 -10.77
CA PRO A 57 4.16 -22.46 -9.58
C PRO A 57 4.48 -20.97 -9.74
N ASP A 58 5.37 -20.62 -10.68
CA ASP A 58 5.77 -19.26 -11.00
C ASP A 58 4.90 -18.60 -12.08
N SER A 59 3.91 -19.31 -12.63
CA SER A 59 2.99 -18.75 -13.62
C SER A 59 2.18 -17.57 -13.05
N PRO A 60 1.93 -16.51 -13.84
CA PRO A 60 1.08 -15.39 -13.43
C PRO A 60 -0.32 -15.81 -12.94
N THR A 61 -0.87 -16.92 -13.42
CA THR A 61 -2.19 -17.46 -12.98
C THR A 61 -2.16 -18.02 -11.56
N GLN A 62 -0.98 -18.33 -11.04
CA GLN A 62 -0.77 -18.87 -9.69
C GLN A 62 -0.45 -17.77 -8.67
N ARG A 63 -0.27 -16.52 -9.12
CA ARG A 63 0.06 -15.37 -8.28
C ARG A 63 -1.16 -14.45 -8.17
N VAL A 64 -1.50 -14.06 -6.95
CA VAL A 64 -2.48 -13.00 -6.69
C VAL A 64 -1.71 -11.71 -6.45
N GLY A 65 -1.76 -10.79 -7.43
CA GLY A 65 -1.08 -9.50 -7.35
C GLY A 65 0.43 -9.55 -7.64
N ALA A 66 1.08 -8.38 -7.57
CA ALA A 66 2.52 -8.25 -7.75
C ALA A 66 3.28 -8.95 -6.61
N PRO A 67 4.49 -9.47 -6.87
CA PRO A 67 5.37 -9.91 -5.79
C PRO A 67 5.61 -8.72 -4.82
N PRO A 68 5.63 -8.95 -3.50
CA PRO A 68 5.94 -7.91 -2.54
C PRO A 68 7.28 -7.26 -2.91
N LEU A 69 7.36 -5.93 -2.80
CA LEU A 69 8.60 -5.19 -2.99
C LEU A 69 9.70 -5.81 -2.11
N ASN A 70 10.90 -5.96 -2.68
CA ASN A 70 11.97 -6.73 -2.06
C ASN A 70 12.45 -6.15 -0.72
N GLU A 71 12.19 -4.87 -0.44
CA GLU A 71 12.38 -4.22 0.87
C GLU A 71 11.81 -2.79 0.79
N PHE A 72 11.10 -2.34 1.83
CA PHE A 72 10.75 -0.93 1.96
C PHE A 72 11.97 -0.15 2.47
N MET A 73 12.27 0.99 1.83
CA MET A 73 13.38 1.83 2.25
C MET A 73 13.02 2.58 3.54
N PRO A 74 13.90 2.64 4.55
CA PRO A 74 13.64 3.44 5.74
C PRO A 74 13.63 4.93 5.39
N VAL A 75 12.60 5.63 5.81
CA VAL A 75 12.41 7.07 5.59
C VAL A 75 12.38 7.77 6.95
N LYS A 76 13.29 8.71 7.16
CA LYS A 76 13.24 9.57 8.34
C LYS A 76 12.16 10.63 8.14
N HIS A 77 11.26 10.75 9.11
CA HIS A 77 10.19 11.74 9.06
C HIS A 77 10.72 13.17 9.12
N SER A 78 10.02 14.07 8.44
CA SER A 78 10.33 15.51 8.45
C SER A 78 10.18 16.10 9.86
N LEU A 79 9.19 15.61 10.61
CA LEU A 79 8.95 15.88 12.02
C LEU A 79 8.55 14.58 12.74
N PRO A 80 8.90 14.39 14.03
CA PRO A 80 8.49 13.21 14.79
C PRO A 80 6.95 13.06 14.85
N MET A 81 6.44 11.89 14.46
CA MET A 81 5.04 11.52 14.56
C MET A 81 4.69 11.05 15.99
N LEU A 82 4.29 12.01 16.82
CA LEU A 82 3.97 11.80 18.23
C LEU A 82 2.76 10.88 18.42
N SER A 83 2.74 10.14 19.54
CA SER A 83 1.55 9.45 20.03
C SER A 83 0.76 10.36 20.99
N LEU A 84 -0.52 10.07 21.14
CA LEU A 84 -1.38 10.74 22.10
C LEU A 84 -1.46 9.93 23.40
N THR A 85 -1.62 10.63 24.52
CA THR A 85 -2.02 10.01 25.78
C THR A 85 -3.49 9.57 25.70
N ASN A 86 -3.80 8.38 26.18
CA ASN A 86 -5.17 7.89 26.22
C ASN A 86 -5.91 8.42 27.45
N ALA A 87 -7.23 8.56 27.33
CA ALA A 87 -8.17 8.69 28.43
C ALA A 87 -9.28 7.66 28.26
N MET A 88 -9.55 6.86 29.28
CA MET A 88 -10.48 5.72 29.25
C MET A 88 -11.78 6.00 29.99
N ASP A 89 -11.82 7.06 30.81
CA ASP A 89 -13.01 7.47 31.55
C ASP A 89 -13.17 9.00 31.62
N GLU A 90 -14.32 9.43 32.13
CA GLU A 90 -14.70 10.84 32.23
C GLU A 90 -13.78 11.64 33.16
N GLU A 91 -13.26 11.04 34.23
CA GLU A 91 -12.40 11.72 35.20
C GLU A 91 -11.01 11.97 34.59
N GLU A 92 -10.49 11.04 33.79
CA GLU A 92 -9.26 11.24 33.02
C GLU A 92 -9.39 12.37 32.00
N VAL A 93 -10.54 12.50 31.34
CA VAL A 93 -10.84 13.61 30.40
C VAL A 93 -10.95 14.94 31.14
N LYS A 94 -11.65 15.02 32.27
CA LYS A 94 -11.69 16.22 33.12
C LYS A 94 -10.31 16.60 33.63
N GLY A 95 -9.52 15.61 34.01
CA GLY A 95 -8.13 15.81 34.43
C GLY A 95 -7.26 16.38 33.31
N PHE A 96 -7.49 15.98 32.06
CA PHE A 96 -6.86 16.60 30.89
C PHE A 96 -7.23 18.08 30.77
N ASP A 97 -8.52 18.43 30.80
CA ASP A 97 -8.98 19.82 30.72
C ASP A 97 -8.36 20.70 31.81
N GLN A 98 -8.34 20.21 33.05
CA GLN A 98 -7.73 20.94 34.18
C GLN A 98 -6.23 21.20 33.97
N ARG A 99 -5.49 20.23 33.41
CA ARG A 99 -4.06 20.41 33.09
C ARG A 99 -3.87 21.49 32.02
N ILE A 100 -4.69 21.50 30.98
CA ILE A 100 -4.62 22.51 29.92
C ILE A 100 -4.97 23.90 30.46
N LYS A 101 -6.04 24.04 31.24
CA LYS A 101 -6.43 25.30 31.90
C LYS A 101 -5.31 25.86 32.78
N LYS A 102 -4.64 24.99 33.55
CA LYS A 102 -3.49 25.37 34.36
C LYS A 102 -2.31 25.83 33.51
N LEU A 103 -2.00 25.14 32.41
CA LEU A 103 -0.91 25.51 31.50
C LEU A 103 -1.16 26.86 30.81
N LEU A 104 -2.41 27.14 30.46
CA LEU A 104 -2.83 28.40 29.83
C LEU A 104 -3.10 29.52 30.85
N ASN A 105 -3.01 29.22 32.15
CA ASN A 105 -3.35 30.14 33.24
C ASN A 105 -4.75 30.77 33.08
N THR A 106 -5.74 29.94 32.75
CA THR A 106 -7.13 30.37 32.56
C THR A 106 -8.09 29.57 33.44
N THR A 107 -9.19 30.20 33.81
CA THR A 107 -10.34 29.56 34.46
C THR A 107 -11.57 29.51 33.56
N GLY A 108 -11.49 30.12 32.37
CA GLY A 108 -12.57 30.11 31.37
C GLY A 108 -12.66 28.78 30.65
N ASP A 109 -13.77 28.58 29.93
CA ASP A 109 -13.98 27.40 29.10
C ASP A 109 -13.03 27.38 27.90
N ILE A 110 -12.67 26.17 27.46
CA ILE A 110 -11.78 25.92 26.33
C ILE A 110 -12.60 25.19 25.27
N ASP A 111 -12.55 25.69 24.04
CA ASP A 111 -13.12 25.01 22.89
C ASP A 111 -12.20 23.86 22.46
N TYR A 112 -12.77 22.66 22.34
CA TYR A 112 -12.08 21.46 21.87
C TYR A 112 -12.69 20.99 20.56
N ILE A 113 -11.85 20.45 19.67
CA ILE A 113 -12.28 19.72 18.49
C ILE A 113 -12.20 18.23 18.84
N ALA A 114 -13.31 17.52 18.63
CA ALA A 114 -13.37 16.07 18.80
C ALA A 114 -13.50 15.41 17.42
N GLU A 115 -12.54 14.55 17.09
CA GLU A 115 -12.52 13.78 15.85
C GLU A 115 -12.58 12.28 16.18
N PRO A 116 -13.30 11.45 15.39
CA PRO A 116 -13.24 10.00 15.54
C PRO A 116 -11.82 9.50 15.39
N LYS A 117 -11.35 8.70 16.34
CA LYS A 117 -10.04 8.04 16.23
C LYS A 117 -10.14 6.92 15.21
N VAL A 118 -9.55 7.12 14.03
CA VAL A 118 -9.44 6.08 13.00
C VAL A 118 -8.49 5.00 13.51
N ASP A 119 -8.94 3.75 13.44
CA ASP A 119 -8.11 2.58 13.72
C ASP A 119 -7.47 2.09 12.41
N GLY A 120 -6.24 2.53 12.17
CA GLY A 120 -5.54 2.31 10.91
C GLY A 120 -4.05 2.56 11.06
N VAL A 121 -3.35 2.65 9.92
CA VAL A 121 -1.91 2.92 9.88
C VAL A 121 -1.70 4.41 9.70
N ALA A 122 -0.94 5.03 10.60
CA ALA A 122 -0.52 6.41 10.46
C ALA A 122 0.54 6.53 9.36
N VAL A 123 0.43 7.57 8.54
CA VAL A 123 1.33 7.85 7.41
C VAL A 123 1.76 9.32 7.40
N GLU A 124 2.94 9.59 6.84
CA GLU A 124 3.41 10.93 6.50
C GLU A 124 3.42 11.09 4.97
N LEU A 125 2.88 12.21 4.48
CA LEU A 125 2.93 12.60 3.07
C LEU A 125 3.64 13.97 2.96
N VAL A 126 4.79 14.00 2.32
CA VAL A 126 5.58 15.22 2.10
C VAL A 126 5.31 15.75 0.70
N TYR A 127 4.93 17.03 0.61
CA TYR A 127 4.72 17.72 -0.65
C TYR A 127 5.74 18.84 -0.84
N GLU A 128 6.39 18.90 -2.00
CA GLU A 128 7.26 19.98 -2.40
C GLU A 128 6.72 20.65 -3.66
N GLN A 129 6.57 21.97 -3.63
CA GLN A 129 6.04 22.76 -4.76
C GLN A 129 4.68 22.24 -5.29
N GLY A 130 3.88 21.62 -4.42
CA GLY A 130 2.56 21.05 -4.75
C GLY A 130 2.58 19.62 -5.31
N GLY A 131 3.77 19.02 -5.52
CA GLY A 131 3.91 17.61 -5.87
C GLY A 131 4.21 16.74 -4.66
N LEU A 132 3.64 15.53 -4.59
CA LEU A 132 3.98 14.53 -3.58
C LEU A 132 5.40 14.01 -3.84
N THR A 133 6.28 14.10 -2.85
CA THR A 133 7.67 13.64 -2.96
C THR A 133 7.94 12.38 -2.13
N VAL A 134 7.28 12.24 -0.97
CA VAL A 134 7.48 11.11 -0.05
C VAL A 134 6.15 10.69 0.56
N GLY A 135 5.83 9.41 0.49
CA GLY A 135 4.87 8.73 1.36
C GLY A 135 5.60 7.76 2.27
N SER A 136 5.33 7.78 3.57
CA SER A 136 5.94 6.82 4.52
C SER A 136 4.98 6.37 5.62
N THR A 137 5.14 5.13 6.09
CA THR A 137 4.45 4.62 7.29
C THR A 137 5.00 5.28 8.54
N ARG A 138 4.26 5.27 9.66
CA ARG A 138 4.75 5.85 10.93
C ARG A 138 6.01 5.20 11.49
N GLY A 139 6.18 3.88 11.28
CA GLY A 139 7.22 3.09 11.96
C GLY A 139 7.28 3.37 13.47
N ASP A 140 8.46 3.77 13.97
CA ASP A 140 8.69 4.10 15.38
C ASP A 140 8.29 5.54 15.76
N GLY A 141 7.85 6.35 14.79
CA GLY A 141 7.50 7.76 14.92
C GLY A 141 8.64 8.71 14.55
N VAL A 142 9.85 8.23 14.30
CA VAL A 142 11.00 8.99 13.79
C VAL A 142 11.45 8.47 12.43
N VAL A 143 11.40 7.16 12.24
CA VAL A 143 11.71 6.47 10.99
C VAL A 143 10.56 5.53 10.63
N GLY A 144 10.07 5.72 9.42
CA GLY A 144 9.05 4.92 8.76
C GLY A 144 9.59 4.08 7.62
N GLU A 145 8.68 3.43 6.91
CA GLU A 145 8.95 2.72 5.66
C GLU A 145 8.39 3.54 4.50
N GLY A 146 9.19 3.78 3.46
CA GLY A 146 8.77 4.49 2.25
C GLY A 146 7.77 3.66 1.45
N VAL A 147 6.59 4.24 1.21
CA VAL A 147 5.44 3.62 0.55
C VAL A 147 4.79 4.55 -0.49
N THR A 148 5.58 5.48 -1.06
CA THR A 148 5.17 6.33 -2.19
C THR A 148 4.67 5.50 -3.36
#